data_AF-A0A061NDB2-F1
#
_entry.id   AF-A0A061NDB2-F1
#
_cell.length_a   1.000
_cell.length_b   1.000
_cell.length_c   1.000
_cell.angle_alpha   90.00
_cell.angle_beta   90.00
_cell.angle_gamma   90.00
#
_symmetry.space_group_name_H-M   'P 1'
#
loop_
_entity.id
_entity.type
_entity.pdbx_description
1 polymer ?
#
loop_
_entity_poly.entity_id
_entity_poly.type
_entity_poly.pdbx_seq_one_letter_code
_entity_poly.pdbx_strand_id
1 'polypeptide(L)'
;MEAFIRNDQYNEWKYQVNKLVYNQATLIDNDVIKAVQSLAIERITDQFVSLSTEQERLITLTTQLNDEGDAQLFLDQLALLIIPFPAINNTQITQLFPKAKLGRISIQESERKFSSYISWDDTGQQKRYIIAYVDHKHVGIEGRLHTRTVHGVCSICNHHAPTRQFTTSYKERGDEGNYTSYSQYVCSDTRECNENIRALDHLYTFISKMTKQS
;
A
#
# COMPACT_ATOMS: atom_id res chain seq x y z
N MET A 1 -13.82 -5.90 -19.31
CA MET A 1 -12.92 -6.62 -18.40
C MET A 1 -13.30 -6.26 -16.98
N GLU A 2 -13.33 -7.25 -16.08
CA GLU A 2 -13.58 -6.99 -14.66
C GLU A 2 -12.33 -6.42 -13.97
N ALA A 3 -12.52 -5.77 -12.82
CA ALA A 3 -11.41 -5.26 -12.02
C ALA A 3 -10.53 -6.41 -11.51
N PHE A 4 -9.21 -6.29 -11.67
CA PHE A 4 -8.26 -7.35 -11.32
C PHE A 4 -6.96 -6.84 -10.66
N ILE A 5 -6.81 -5.53 -10.53
CA ILE A 5 -5.57 -4.87 -10.11
C ILE A 5 -5.72 -4.40 -8.67
N ARG A 6 -4.81 -4.74 -7.76
CA ARG A 6 -4.76 -4.15 -6.42
C ARG A 6 -4.03 -2.81 -6.44
N ASN A 7 -4.20 -2.00 -5.39
CA ASN A 7 -3.53 -0.72 -5.26
C ASN A 7 -1.99 -0.82 -5.41
N ASP A 8 -1.36 -1.82 -4.79
CA ASP A 8 0.10 -2.02 -4.90
C ASP A 8 0.55 -2.31 -6.34
N GLN A 9 -0.21 -3.15 -7.04
CA GLN A 9 0.05 -3.50 -8.43
C GLN A 9 -0.16 -2.30 -9.36
N TYR A 10 -1.22 -1.50 -9.11
CA TYR A 10 -1.46 -0.25 -9.85
C TYR A 10 -0.31 0.74 -9.63
N ASN A 11 0.19 0.89 -8.41
CA ASN A 11 1.30 1.80 -8.12
C ASN A 11 2.61 1.36 -8.78
N GLU A 12 2.90 0.05 -8.81
CA GLU A 12 4.06 -0.46 -9.55
C GLU A 12 3.90 -0.23 -11.06
N TRP A 13 2.70 -0.49 -11.60
CA TRP A 13 2.40 -0.23 -13.01
C TRP A 13 2.55 1.26 -13.35
N LYS A 14 1.98 2.15 -12.54
CA LYS A 14 2.13 3.61 -12.64
C LYS A 14 3.60 4.02 -12.62
N TYR A 15 4.38 3.46 -11.71
CA TYR A 15 5.82 3.73 -11.63
C TYR A 15 6.54 3.29 -12.91
N GLN A 16 6.25 2.11 -13.45
CA GLN A 16 6.86 1.62 -14.68
C GLN A 16 6.45 2.45 -15.91
N VAL A 17 5.18 2.82 -16.05
CA VAL A 17 4.69 3.70 -17.13
C VAL A 17 5.44 5.02 -17.13
N ASN A 18 5.48 5.72 -16.00
CA ASN A 18 6.15 7.02 -15.89
C ASN A 18 7.65 6.89 -16.18
N LYS A 19 8.27 5.82 -15.69
CA LYS A 19 9.68 5.53 -15.96
C LYS A 19 9.91 5.28 -17.45
N LEU A 20 9.04 4.55 -18.14
CA LEU A 20 9.18 4.26 -19.57
C LEU A 20 9.10 5.53 -20.40
N VAL A 21 8.09 6.37 -20.19
CA VAL A 21 7.93 7.64 -20.91
C VAL A 21 9.17 8.53 -20.71
N TYR A 22 9.65 8.65 -19.48
CA TYR A 22 10.87 9.43 -19.20
C TYR A 22 12.11 8.88 -19.92
N ASN A 23 12.30 7.56 -19.90
CA ASN A 23 13.46 6.92 -20.55
C ASN A 23 13.37 7.01 -22.08
N GLN A 24 12.19 6.85 -22.68
CA GLN A 24 12.01 7.02 -24.13
C GLN A 24 12.31 8.45 -24.59
N ALA A 25 11.99 9.45 -23.77
CA ALA A 25 12.29 10.84 -24.07
C ALA A 25 13.80 11.20 -23.95
N THR A 26 14.58 10.40 -23.21
CA THR A 26 15.98 10.74 -22.87
C THR A 26 17.02 9.81 -23.48
N LEU A 27 16.67 8.58 -23.83
CA LEU A 27 17.57 7.59 -24.42
C LEU A 27 17.55 7.63 -25.95
N ILE A 28 18.72 7.37 -26.55
CA ILE A 28 18.91 7.38 -28.01
C ILE A 28 19.02 5.95 -28.57
N ASP A 29 19.49 5.00 -27.75
CA ASP A 29 19.78 3.62 -28.17
C ASP A 29 18.54 2.72 -28.09
N ASN A 30 18.16 2.15 -29.24
CA ASN A 30 16.97 1.30 -29.38
C ASN A 30 17.07 -0.03 -28.62
N ASP A 31 18.25 -0.60 -28.45
CA ASP A 31 18.42 -1.86 -27.74
C ASP A 31 18.33 -1.64 -26.23
N VAL A 32 18.83 -0.49 -25.74
CA VAL A 32 18.62 -0.07 -24.34
C VAL A 32 17.12 0.18 -24.07
N ILE A 33 16.40 0.84 -24.98
CA ILE A 33 14.95 1.06 -24.85
C ILE A 33 14.20 -0.27 -24.72
N LYS A 34 14.49 -1.24 -25.60
CA LYS A 34 13.89 -2.57 -25.54
C LYS A 34 14.17 -3.28 -24.22
N ALA A 35 15.41 -3.22 -23.72
CA ALA A 35 15.76 -3.81 -22.43
C ALA A 35 14.95 -3.18 -21.28
N VAL A 36 14.80 -1.85 -21.27
CA VAL A 36 13.98 -1.16 -20.26
C VAL A 36 12.50 -1.55 -20.37
N GLN A 37 11.96 -1.66 -21.58
CA GLN A 37 10.59 -2.13 -21.83
C GLN A 37 10.36 -3.56 -21.34
N SER A 38 11.27 -4.49 -21.65
CA SER A 38 11.19 -5.88 -21.18
C SER A 38 11.23 -5.97 -19.66
N LEU A 39 12.14 -5.24 -19.00
CA LEU A 39 12.21 -5.19 -17.54
C LEU A 39 10.95 -4.59 -16.89
N ALA A 40 10.33 -3.61 -17.54
CA ALA A 40 9.08 -3.04 -17.05
C ALA A 40 7.93 -4.05 -17.13
N ILE A 41 7.80 -4.77 -18.25
CA ILE A 41 6.80 -5.84 -18.41
C ILE A 41 7.01 -6.96 -17.38
N GLU A 42 8.25 -7.39 -17.18
CA GLU A 42 8.60 -8.43 -16.20
C GLU A 42 8.16 -8.00 -14.79
N ARG A 43 8.53 -6.79 -14.36
CA ARG A 43 8.17 -6.25 -13.03
C ARG A 43 6.67 -6.16 -12.80
N ILE A 44 5.90 -5.77 -13.82
CA ILE A 44 4.44 -5.70 -13.71
C ILE A 44 3.87 -7.13 -13.64
N THR A 45 4.31 -8.01 -14.54
CA THR A 45 3.83 -9.40 -14.65
C THR A 45 4.09 -10.18 -13.36
N ASP A 46 5.25 -10.04 -12.75
CA ASP A 46 5.66 -10.74 -11.51
C ASP A 46 4.76 -10.44 -10.31
N GLN A 47 3.96 -9.36 -10.37
CA GLN A 47 3.00 -9.02 -9.32
C GLN A 47 1.72 -9.87 -9.37
N PHE A 48 1.50 -10.65 -10.43
CA PHE A 48 0.27 -11.42 -10.66
C PHE A 48 0.54 -12.92 -10.60
N VAL A 49 -0.33 -13.66 -9.92
CA VAL A 49 -0.27 -15.13 -9.85
C VAL A 49 -0.62 -15.76 -11.20
N SER A 50 -1.58 -15.16 -11.90
CA SER A 50 -2.03 -15.60 -13.22
C SER A 50 -2.65 -14.41 -13.95
N LEU A 51 -2.43 -14.34 -15.26
CA LEU A 51 -3.04 -13.34 -16.14
C LEU A 51 -3.81 -14.05 -17.26
N SER A 52 -4.92 -13.46 -17.68
CA SER A 52 -5.57 -13.81 -18.93
C SER A 52 -4.86 -13.14 -20.11
N THR A 53 -5.06 -13.68 -21.31
CA THR A 53 -4.48 -13.11 -22.55
C THR A 53 -4.79 -11.62 -22.73
N GLU A 54 -6.00 -11.18 -22.37
CA GLU A 54 -6.37 -9.75 -22.45
C GLU A 54 -5.60 -8.89 -21.42
N GLN A 55 -5.33 -9.43 -20.23
CA GLN A 55 -4.57 -8.73 -19.21
C GLN A 55 -3.07 -8.66 -19.56
N GLU A 56 -2.49 -9.73 -20.11
CA GLU A 56 -1.12 -9.73 -20.64
C GLU A 56 -0.96 -8.72 -21.79
N ARG A 57 -1.97 -8.65 -22.67
CA ARG A 57 -2.00 -7.67 -23.74
C ARG A 57 -2.04 -6.25 -23.18
N LEU A 58 -2.85 -5.99 -22.15
CA LEU A 58 -2.89 -4.69 -21.48
C LEU A 58 -1.52 -4.30 -20.90
N ILE A 59 -0.81 -5.23 -20.26
CA ILE A 59 0.56 -4.99 -19.76
C ILE A 59 1.49 -4.62 -20.92
N THR A 60 1.39 -5.33 -22.04
CA THR A 60 2.23 -5.06 -23.22
C THR A 60 1.97 -3.66 -23.82
N LEU A 61 0.75 -3.13 -23.74
CA LEU A 61 0.45 -1.76 -24.21
C LEU A 61 1.24 -0.68 -23.47
N THR A 62 1.69 -0.95 -22.25
CA THR A 62 2.55 -0.04 -21.45
C THR A 62 3.80 0.39 -22.20
N THR A 63 4.35 -0.46 -23.08
CA THR A 63 5.58 -0.14 -23.82
C THR A 63 5.35 0.75 -25.03
N GLN A 64 4.08 0.98 -25.41
CA GLN A 64 3.70 1.74 -26.60
C GLN A 64 3.39 3.21 -26.29
N LEU A 65 3.45 3.61 -25.02
CA LEU A 65 3.19 4.98 -24.55
C LEU A 65 4.41 5.86 -24.81
N ASN A 66 4.25 6.94 -25.59
CA ASN A 66 5.36 7.77 -26.07
C ASN A 66 5.48 9.12 -25.36
N ASP A 67 4.41 9.59 -24.71
CA ASP A 67 4.39 10.87 -24.00
C ASP A 67 3.55 10.82 -22.72
N GLU A 68 3.67 11.89 -21.93
CA GLU A 68 3.01 12.02 -20.62
C GLU A 68 1.48 12.05 -20.72
N GLY A 69 0.93 12.57 -21.82
CA GLY A 69 -0.51 12.64 -22.06
C GLY A 69 -1.09 11.25 -22.31
N ASP A 70 -0.46 10.48 -23.20
CA ASP A 70 -0.82 9.07 -23.45
C ASP A 70 -0.71 8.23 -22.17
N ALA A 71 0.36 8.43 -21.40
CA ALA A 71 0.54 7.76 -20.12
C ALA A 71 -0.57 8.10 -19.12
N GLN A 72 -0.94 9.37 -18.99
CA GLN A 72 -2.00 9.76 -18.06
C GLN A 72 -3.36 9.15 -18.47
N LEU A 73 -3.71 9.20 -19.76
CA LEU A 73 -4.94 8.58 -20.27
C LEU A 73 -4.96 7.07 -20.03
N PHE A 74 -3.83 6.40 -20.24
CA PHE A 74 -3.69 4.98 -19.95
C PHE A 74 -3.88 4.68 -18.46
N LEU A 75 -3.25 5.45 -17.57
CA LEU A 75 -3.37 5.27 -16.13
C LEU A 75 -4.78 5.54 -15.61
N ASP A 76 -5.49 6.52 -16.17
CA ASP A 76 -6.88 6.80 -15.84
C ASP A 76 -7.80 5.62 -16.20
N GLN A 77 -7.57 4.99 -17.35
CA GLN A 77 -8.29 3.77 -17.76
C GLN A 77 -7.91 2.58 -16.85
N LEU A 78 -6.62 2.44 -16.53
CA LEU A 78 -6.12 1.40 -15.64
C LEU A 78 -6.73 1.52 -14.24
N ALA A 79 -6.92 2.75 -13.76
CA ALA A 79 -7.53 3.02 -12.48
C ALA A 79 -8.99 2.52 -12.37
N LEU A 80 -9.70 2.33 -13.49
CA LEU A 80 -11.04 1.73 -13.49
C LEU A 80 -11.02 0.23 -13.20
N LEU A 81 -9.85 -0.42 -13.36
CA LEU A 81 -9.66 -1.86 -13.17
C LEU A 81 -9.13 -2.21 -11.78
N ILE A 82 -9.05 -1.22 -10.88
CA ILE A 82 -8.60 -1.42 -9.50
C ILE A 82 -9.69 -2.10 -8.67
N ILE A 83 -9.35 -3.21 -8.03
CA ILE A 83 -10.12 -3.85 -6.96
C ILE A 83 -9.95 -2.99 -5.70
N PRO A 84 -11.02 -2.37 -5.18
CA PRO A 84 -10.91 -1.59 -3.95
C PRO A 84 -10.57 -2.49 -2.76
N PHE A 85 -9.88 -1.92 -1.75
CA PHE A 85 -9.63 -2.59 -0.48
C PHE A 85 -10.90 -3.30 0.05
N PRO A 86 -10.83 -4.54 0.58
CA PRO A 86 -12.02 -5.27 0.99
C PRO A 86 -12.88 -4.51 2.01
N ALA A 87 -14.18 -4.43 1.72
CA ALA A 87 -15.13 -3.71 2.56
C ALA A 87 -15.10 -4.22 4.01
N ILE A 88 -15.23 -3.29 4.95
CA ILE A 88 -15.36 -3.60 6.38
C ILE A 88 -16.41 -2.67 7.00
N ASN A 89 -17.33 -3.24 7.78
CA ASN A 89 -18.37 -2.47 8.46
C ASN A 89 -17.96 -2.08 9.89
N ASN A 90 -18.71 -1.16 10.50
CA ASN A 90 -18.42 -0.67 11.86
C ASN A 90 -18.43 -1.77 12.91
N THR A 91 -19.31 -2.77 12.80
CA THR A 91 -19.36 -3.92 13.71
C THR A 91 -18.04 -4.70 13.68
N GLN A 92 -17.51 -4.97 12.49
CA GLN A 92 -16.22 -5.64 12.31
C GLN A 92 -15.06 -4.76 12.81
N ILE A 93 -15.10 -3.45 12.55
CA ILE A 93 -14.08 -2.52 13.07
C ILE A 93 -14.03 -2.56 14.61
N THR A 94 -15.19 -2.50 15.28
CA THR A 94 -15.25 -2.60 16.75
C THR A 94 -14.70 -3.94 17.25
N GLN A 95 -14.92 -5.04 16.53
CA GLN A 95 -14.35 -6.35 16.86
C GLN A 95 -12.82 -6.39 16.72
N LEU A 96 -12.24 -5.66 15.76
CA LEU A 96 -10.79 -5.54 15.60
C LEU A 96 -10.13 -4.75 16.74
N PHE A 97 -10.86 -3.84 17.38
CA PHE A 97 -10.35 -2.93 18.41
C PHE A 97 -11.20 -2.96 19.70
N PRO A 98 -11.31 -4.11 20.38
CA PRO A 98 -12.27 -4.30 21.47
C PRO A 98 -12.01 -3.43 22.71
N LYS A 99 -10.79 -2.90 22.86
CA LYS A 99 -10.38 -2.03 23.97
C LYS A 99 -10.52 -0.53 23.64
N ALA A 100 -10.78 -0.20 22.39
CA ALA A 100 -10.86 1.18 21.93
C ALA A 100 -12.32 1.67 21.97
N LYS A 101 -12.52 2.88 22.51
CA LYS A 101 -13.81 3.58 22.42
C LYS A 101 -13.89 4.27 21.05
N LEU A 102 -14.18 3.49 20.02
CA LEU A 102 -14.31 4.01 18.65
C LEU A 102 -15.72 4.57 18.42
N GLY A 103 -15.80 5.75 17.82
CA GLY A 103 -17.03 6.25 17.21
C GLY A 103 -17.32 5.52 15.90
N ARG A 104 -18.37 5.97 15.19
CA ARG A 104 -18.67 5.47 13.85
C ARG A 104 -17.57 5.91 12.88
N ILE A 105 -16.86 4.95 12.30
CA ILE A 105 -15.87 5.18 11.25
C ILE A 105 -16.55 5.02 9.90
N SER A 106 -16.45 6.04 9.06
CA SER A 106 -16.93 5.99 7.68
C SER A 106 -15.73 5.79 6.76
N ILE A 107 -15.72 4.69 6.01
CA ILE A 107 -14.71 4.41 4.99
C ILE A 107 -15.43 4.42 3.65
N GLN A 108 -15.16 5.44 2.83
CA GLN A 108 -15.77 5.59 1.53
C GLN A 108 -15.14 4.61 0.53
N GLU A 109 -15.88 4.30 -0.53
CA GLU A 109 -15.38 3.47 -1.62
C GLU A 109 -14.19 4.12 -2.35
N SER A 110 -14.23 5.45 -2.51
CA SER A 110 -13.13 6.25 -3.05
C SER A 110 -11.84 6.11 -2.24
N GLU A 111 -11.94 6.08 -0.90
CA GLU A 111 -10.80 5.87 -0.01
C GLU A 111 -10.24 4.45 -0.14
N ARG A 112 -11.12 3.44 -0.28
CA ARG A 112 -10.71 2.04 -0.46
C ARG A 112 -10.02 1.79 -1.80
N LYS A 113 -10.43 2.51 -2.85
CA LYS A 113 -9.96 2.25 -4.22
C LYS A 113 -8.44 2.34 -4.33
N PHE A 114 -7.83 3.35 -3.73
CA PHE A 114 -6.38 3.57 -3.78
C PHE A 114 -5.68 3.24 -2.46
N SER A 115 -6.15 2.19 -1.78
CA SER A 115 -5.60 1.78 -0.48
C SER A 115 -5.21 0.31 -0.46
N SER A 116 -3.98 0.03 -0.06
CA SER A 116 -3.52 -1.31 0.35
C SER A 116 -3.81 -1.58 1.82
N TYR A 117 -4.00 -0.53 2.63
CA TYR A 117 -4.46 -0.59 4.01
C TYR A 117 -5.28 0.65 4.37
N ILE A 118 -6.17 0.54 5.34
CA ILE A 118 -6.95 1.67 5.87
C ILE A 118 -6.35 2.12 7.18
N SER A 119 -6.27 3.44 7.40
CA SER A 119 -5.78 3.98 8.66
C SER A 119 -6.32 5.35 8.96
N TRP A 120 -6.53 5.63 10.24
CA TRP A 120 -6.91 6.95 10.74
C TRP A 120 -6.22 7.24 12.07
N ASP A 121 -6.09 8.53 12.36
CA ASP A 121 -5.50 9.05 13.59
C ASP A 121 -6.58 9.53 14.54
N ASP A 122 -6.41 9.19 15.82
CA ASP A 122 -7.06 9.88 16.93
C ASP A 122 -6.03 10.82 17.56
N THR A 123 -6.09 12.08 17.17
CA THR A 123 -5.14 13.11 17.61
C THR A 123 -5.27 13.41 19.10
N GLY A 124 -6.47 13.27 19.68
CA GLY A 124 -6.71 13.48 21.11
C GLY A 124 -6.02 12.42 21.97
N GLN A 125 -5.96 11.18 21.49
CA GLN A 125 -5.28 10.07 22.17
C GLN A 125 -3.86 9.81 21.66
N GLN A 126 -3.37 10.58 20.68
CA GLN A 126 -2.12 10.30 19.95
C GLN A 126 -2.04 8.86 19.45
N LYS A 127 -3.16 8.31 18.97
CA LYS A 127 -3.26 6.94 18.47
C LYS A 127 -3.41 6.94 16.96
N ARG A 128 -2.84 5.91 16.32
CA ARG A 128 -3.16 5.53 14.96
C ARG A 128 -3.76 4.14 14.97
N TYR A 129 -4.83 3.96 14.22
CA TYR A 129 -5.45 2.68 13.95
C TYR A 129 -5.13 2.29 12.51
N ILE A 130 -4.76 1.03 12.30
CA ILE A 130 -4.40 0.47 11.00
C ILE A 130 -5.24 -0.80 10.81
N ILE A 131 -5.88 -0.92 9.65
CA ILE A 131 -6.56 -2.14 9.21
C ILE A 131 -5.89 -2.59 7.91
N ALA A 132 -5.32 -3.79 7.93
CA ALA A 132 -4.81 -4.47 6.74
C ALA A 132 -5.68 -5.69 6.40
N TYR A 133 -5.51 -6.22 5.20
CA TYR A 133 -6.14 -7.45 4.75
C TYR A 133 -5.07 -8.49 4.44
N VAL A 134 -4.98 -9.52 5.29
CA VAL A 134 -3.93 -10.56 5.25
C VAL A 134 -4.62 -11.91 5.34
N ASP A 135 -4.23 -12.88 4.51
CA ASP A 135 -4.81 -14.23 4.48
C ASP A 135 -6.35 -14.24 4.45
N HIS A 136 -6.92 -13.38 3.60
CA HIS A 136 -8.37 -13.19 3.45
C HIS A 136 -9.11 -12.72 4.71
N LYS A 137 -8.40 -12.06 5.64
CA LYS A 137 -8.98 -11.54 6.88
C LYS A 137 -8.52 -10.12 7.16
N HIS A 138 -9.42 -9.31 7.72
CA HIS A 138 -9.05 -8.01 8.26
C HIS A 138 -8.26 -8.18 9.56
N VAL A 139 -7.16 -7.45 9.67
CA VAL A 139 -6.27 -7.44 10.83
C VAL A 139 -6.14 -5.99 11.30
N GLY A 140 -6.47 -5.76 12.57
CA GLY A 140 -6.38 -4.44 13.20
C GLY A 140 -5.13 -4.29 14.06
N ILE A 141 -4.46 -3.15 13.95
CA ILE A 141 -3.37 -2.74 14.83
C ILE A 141 -3.68 -1.35 15.37
N GLU A 142 -3.65 -1.19 16.68
CA GLU A 142 -3.64 0.11 17.33
C GLU A 142 -2.27 0.37 17.98
N GLY A 143 -1.87 1.63 17.98
CA GLY A 143 -0.61 2.04 18.58
C GLY A 143 -0.53 3.55 18.76
N ARG A 144 0.41 3.97 19.60
CA ARG A 144 0.74 5.38 19.81
C ARG A 144 1.51 5.90 18.59
N LEU A 145 1.07 7.01 18.04
CA LEU A 145 1.76 7.74 16.99
C LEU A 145 2.40 9.01 17.57
N HIS A 146 3.71 8.98 17.73
CA HIS A 146 4.47 10.10 18.31
C HIS A 146 4.40 11.33 17.42
N THR A 147 4.40 12.53 17.99
CA THR A 147 4.19 13.79 17.24
C THR A 147 5.40 14.26 16.45
N ARG A 148 6.60 13.83 16.83
CA ARG A 148 7.84 14.23 16.15
C ARG A 148 7.93 13.56 14.77
N THR A 149 8.01 14.40 13.75
CA THR A 149 8.28 13.98 12.37
C THR A 149 9.77 14.02 12.07
N VAL A 150 10.27 12.99 11.40
CA VAL A 150 11.65 12.88 10.89
C VAL A 150 11.62 12.33 9.46
N HIS A 151 12.53 12.77 8.60
CA HIS A 151 12.67 12.17 7.27
C HIS A 151 13.41 10.84 7.37
N GLY A 152 12.86 9.78 6.78
CA GLY A 152 13.42 8.45 6.87
C GLY A 152 12.64 7.43 6.03
N VAL A 153 13.05 6.17 6.10
CA VAL A 153 12.38 5.08 5.39
C VAL A 153 11.17 4.61 6.19
N CYS A 154 9.99 4.67 5.57
CA CYS A 154 8.77 4.14 6.14
C CYS A 154 8.78 2.61 6.12
N SER A 155 8.44 1.98 7.25
CA SER A 155 8.45 0.52 7.38
C SER A 155 7.28 -0.17 6.65
N ILE A 156 6.27 0.59 6.19
CA ILE A 156 5.10 0.06 5.46
C ILE A 156 5.34 0.12 3.95
N CYS A 157 5.58 1.31 3.40
CA CYS A 157 5.77 1.48 1.95
C CYS A 157 7.22 1.36 1.48
N ASN A 158 8.18 1.26 2.42
CA ASN A 158 9.62 1.20 2.13
C ASN A 158 10.14 2.39 1.29
N HIS A 159 9.49 3.56 1.42
CA HIS A 159 9.87 4.79 0.75
C HIS A 159 10.44 5.83 1.73
N HIS A 160 11.31 6.71 1.23
CA HIS A 160 11.77 7.86 1.98
C HIS A 160 10.67 8.92 2.02
N ALA A 161 10.18 9.24 3.22
CA ALA A 161 9.10 10.20 3.42
C ALA A 161 9.25 10.91 4.78
N PRO A 162 8.45 11.96 5.06
CA PRO A 162 8.24 12.43 6.43
C PRO A 162 7.58 11.32 7.27
N THR A 163 8.31 10.74 8.21
CA THR A 163 7.85 9.63 9.06
C THR A 163 7.68 10.03 10.52
N ARG A 164 6.82 9.30 11.22
CA ARG A 164 6.60 9.39 12.67
C ARG A 164 6.76 8.01 13.28
N GLN A 165 7.27 7.96 14.51
CA GLN A 165 7.37 6.70 15.23
C GLN A 165 5.96 6.22 15.60
N PHE A 166 5.66 4.98 15.28
CA PHE A 166 4.46 4.25 15.67
C PHE A 166 4.86 3.13 16.61
N THR A 167 4.25 3.10 17.79
CA THR A 167 4.54 2.13 18.86
C THR A 167 3.28 1.36 19.23
N THR A 168 3.31 0.04 19.09
CA THR A 168 2.29 -0.85 19.66
C THR A 168 2.85 -1.57 20.88
N SER A 169 1.98 -1.95 21.82
CA SER A 169 2.36 -2.64 23.05
C SER A 169 1.38 -3.76 23.34
N TYR A 170 1.88 -4.94 23.69
CA TYR A 170 1.07 -6.08 24.11
C TYR A 170 1.66 -6.74 25.35
N LYS A 171 0.82 -7.50 26.04
CA LYS A 171 1.23 -8.38 27.15
C LYS A 171 1.41 -9.78 26.57
N GLU A 172 2.58 -10.36 26.79
CA GLU A 172 2.80 -11.78 26.49
C GLU A 172 1.97 -12.65 27.44
N ARG A 173 1.52 -13.80 26.95
CA ARG A 173 0.63 -14.68 27.70
C ARG A 173 1.42 -15.35 28.84
N GLY A 174 1.13 -14.97 30.08
CA GLY A 174 1.79 -15.55 31.27
C GLY A 174 2.84 -14.65 31.94
N ASP A 175 3.07 -13.43 31.44
CA ASP A 175 3.93 -12.44 32.10
C ASP A 175 3.09 -11.56 33.05
N GLU A 176 3.41 -11.57 34.34
CA GLU A 176 2.71 -10.82 35.40
C GLU A 176 3.17 -9.35 35.50
N GLY A 177 4.13 -8.88 34.70
CA GLY A 177 4.70 -7.55 34.86
C GLY A 177 4.89 -6.70 33.61
N ASN A 178 5.43 -7.26 32.53
CA ASN A 178 6.03 -6.43 31.48
C ASN A 178 5.20 -6.39 30.19
N TYR A 179 5.08 -5.18 29.63
CA TYR A 179 4.56 -4.97 28.28
C TYR A 179 5.74 -4.96 27.31
N THR A 180 5.66 -5.75 26.25
CA THR A 180 6.61 -5.67 25.15
C THR A 180 6.12 -4.61 24.16
N SER A 181 6.95 -3.62 23.90
CA SER A 181 6.65 -2.53 22.95
C SER A 181 7.45 -2.70 21.66
N TYR A 182 6.76 -2.58 20.53
CA TYR A 182 7.35 -2.60 19.20
C TYR A 182 7.17 -1.26 18.55
N SER A 183 8.28 -0.67 18.10
CA SER A 183 8.29 0.63 17.43
C SER A 183 8.86 0.52 16.03
N GLN A 184 8.25 1.22 15.09
CA GLN A 184 8.76 1.42 13.73
C GLN A 184 8.44 2.84 13.28
N TYR A 185 9.16 3.34 12.27
CA TYR A 185 8.82 4.59 11.62
C TYR A 185 7.85 4.33 10.47
N VAL A 186 6.73 5.06 10.44
CA VAL A 186 5.71 4.99 9.40
C VAL A 186 5.46 6.37 8.82
N CYS A 187 5.00 6.47 7.58
CA CYS A 187 4.66 7.75 6.95
C CYS A 187 3.73 8.57 7.84
N SER A 188 3.97 9.88 7.90
CA SER A 188 3.09 10.80 8.62
C SER A 188 1.73 10.88 7.95
N ASP A 189 1.72 10.95 6.61
CA ASP A 189 0.54 10.91 5.77
C ASP A 189 0.26 9.46 5.31
N THR A 190 -0.93 8.95 5.61
CA THR A 190 -1.36 7.58 5.27
C THR A 190 -1.77 7.45 3.81
N ARG A 191 -2.18 8.54 3.15
CA ARG A 191 -2.51 8.56 1.73
C ARG A 191 -1.24 8.47 0.90
N GLU A 192 -0.26 9.33 1.19
CA GLU A 192 1.07 9.27 0.58
C GLU A 192 1.71 7.89 0.79
N CYS A 193 1.49 7.28 1.97
CA CYS A 193 1.97 5.93 2.22
C CYS A 193 1.36 4.92 1.25
N ASN A 194 0.02 4.92 1.11
CA ASN A 194 -0.68 4.00 0.21
C ASN A 194 -0.33 4.21 -1.27
N GLU A 195 -0.07 5.45 -1.69
CA GLU A 195 0.39 5.77 -3.05
C GLU A 195 1.81 5.24 -3.35
N ASN A 196 2.64 5.08 -2.31
CA ASN A 196 4.02 4.61 -2.43
C ASN A 196 4.18 3.08 -2.26
N ILE A 197 3.14 2.35 -1.83
CA ILE A 197 3.19 0.89 -1.73
C ILE A 197 3.16 0.31 -3.14
N ARG A 198 4.24 -0.37 -3.55
CA ARG A 198 4.37 -1.05 -4.85
C ARG A 198 4.46 -2.58 -4.76
N ALA A 199 4.56 -3.08 -3.53
CA ALA A 199 4.50 -4.50 -3.19
C ALA A 199 4.00 -4.65 -1.75
N LEU A 200 3.32 -5.75 -1.44
CA LEU A 200 2.71 -5.95 -0.11
C LEU A 200 3.67 -6.54 0.93
N ASP A 201 4.84 -7.02 0.54
CA ASP A 201 5.77 -7.72 1.44
C ASP A 201 6.16 -6.90 2.67
N HIS A 202 6.44 -5.60 2.48
CA HIS A 202 6.79 -4.69 3.57
C HIS A 202 5.59 -4.40 4.47
N LEU A 203 4.40 -4.19 3.90
CA LEU A 203 3.16 -4.06 4.67
C LEU A 203 2.94 -5.33 5.50
N TYR A 204 2.98 -6.51 4.90
CA TYR A 204 2.75 -7.79 5.60
C TYR A 204 3.80 -8.08 6.67
N THR A 205 5.08 -7.78 6.38
CA THR A 205 6.16 -7.86 7.38
C THR A 205 5.91 -6.91 8.55
N PHE A 206 5.48 -5.68 8.27
CA PHE A 206 5.09 -4.71 9.29
C PHE A 206 3.93 -5.24 10.13
N ILE A 207 2.86 -5.72 9.50
CA ILE A 207 1.68 -6.28 10.20
C ILE A 207 2.12 -7.43 11.11
N SER A 208 2.86 -8.41 10.58
CA SER A 208 3.35 -9.56 11.35
C SER A 208 4.17 -9.15 12.58
N LYS A 209 5.07 -8.18 12.43
CA LYS A 209 5.88 -7.66 13.56
C LYS A 209 5.03 -6.94 14.61
N MET A 210 3.99 -6.23 14.19
CA MET A 210 3.13 -5.44 15.07
C MET A 210 2.02 -6.28 15.74
N THR A 211 1.66 -7.43 15.17
CA THR A 211 0.60 -8.30 15.70
C THR A 211 1.11 -9.53 16.44
N LYS A 212 2.43 -9.79 16.45
CA LYS A 212 3.02 -10.93 17.15
C LYS A 212 2.45 -11.02 18.57
N GLN A 213 1.58 -11.99 18.77
CA GLN A 213 1.22 -12.53 20.08
C GLN A 213 2.09 -13.77 20.20
N SER A 214 3.16 -13.70 20.98
CA SER A 214 3.83 -14.92 21.46
C SER A 214 2.90 -15.69 22.39
#